data_AF-A0A947JZI6-F1
#
_entry.id   AF-A0A947JZI6-F1
#
_cell.length_a   1.000
_cell.length_b   1.000
_cell.length_c   1.000
_cell.angle_alpha   90.00
_cell.angle_beta   90.00
_cell.angle_gamma   90.00
#
_symmetry.space_group_name_H-M   'P 1'
#
loop_
_entity.id
_entity.type
_entity.pdbx_description
1 polymer ?
#
loop_
_entity_poly.entity_id
_entity_poly.type
_entity_poly.pdbx_seq_one_letter_code
_entity_poly.pdbx_strand_id
1 'polypeptide(L)'
;LIIFGLMFLVVSCGRMQLPYFAGVSVDDKFTRFPVDLARLFYDDDPAYYASALLNLTSGTMFISPFSRHVSGAHPEGYGKWYMRSNDRAMEVYLPIQAILFSNKIGLSDATAETTVTYEGNSVYVDLDVNFQVNQYVWINFDHIELLVSLKAAVDSSEDGYVILPAGTHVGYILPTNYNSSGSTGTMDFQVTDSRVNQGVAGDPSYHMNRWSYPLPYFSDAVQSDITTRYAALYNRLAVLGRSPESKLDSPLDINIVNSPWGVWYYKSGDLTATDDYYLYFLGIIAFLKHPEETNAETFLYDPRNTTQEVAIPSGLEGFFGYSSGTIPAKYSFLTSHTTWSVFLVSGNADAGVYQIYKDMTNSRYMKFAFVENDSSDKWDDEVKIEFFTTSSEASGAFQTPLTYKRDPSS
;
A
#
# COMPACT_ATOMS: atom_id res chain seq x y z
N LEU A 1 -1.77 59.40 -37.80
CA LEU A 1 -0.74 58.37 -37.57
C LEU A 1 -1.37 57.32 -36.66
N ILE A 2 -1.95 56.28 -37.25
CA ILE A 2 -2.68 55.20 -36.57
C ILE A 2 -1.91 53.92 -36.91
N ILE A 3 -1.40 53.23 -35.89
CA ILE A 3 -0.64 51.99 -36.03
C ILE A 3 -1.60 50.81 -35.87
N PHE A 4 -1.70 50.00 -36.92
CA PHE A 4 -2.29 48.67 -36.90
C PHE A 4 -1.30 47.69 -36.25
N GLY A 5 -1.74 46.96 -35.22
CA GLY A 5 -1.04 45.80 -34.66
C GLY A 5 -1.79 44.52 -35.04
N LEU A 6 -1.12 43.65 -35.80
CA LEU A 6 -1.62 42.36 -36.26
C LEU A 6 -2.05 41.45 -35.10
N MET A 7 -3.25 40.87 -35.20
CA MET A 7 -3.64 39.65 -34.48
C MET A 7 -3.00 38.45 -35.18
N PHE A 8 -2.19 37.68 -34.46
CA PHE A 8 -1.86 36.30 -34.85
C PHE A 8 -2.88 35.35 -34.22
N LEU A 9 -3.71 34.75 -35.08
CA LEU A 9 -4.57 33.63 -34.76
C LEU A 9 -3.70 32.36 -34.81
N VAL A 10 -3.32 31.81 -33.66
CA VAL A 10 -2.67 30.50 -33.59
C VAL A 10 -3.76 29.45 -33.43
N VAL A 11 -4.06 28.76 -34.52
CA VAL A 11 -4.79 27.49 -34.51
C VAL A 11 -3.78 26.41 -34.10
N SER A 12 -3.76 26.02 -32.83
CA SER A 12 -3.05 24.83 -32.39
C SER A 12 -4.04 23.70 -32.10
N CYS A 13 -3.83 22.55 -32.74
CA CYS A 13 -4.52 21.30 -32.45
C CYS A 13 -4.59 21.03 -30.94
N GLY A 14 -5.78 20.64 -30.48
CA GLY A 14 -6.16 20.57 -29.06
C GLY A 14 -5.36 19.58 -28.22
N ARG A 15 -4.26 20.07 -27.63
CA ARG A 15 -3.91 19.70 -26.25
C ARG A 15 -4.63 20.69 -25.34
N MET A 16 -5.52 20.16 -24.51
CA MET A 16 -6.15 20.90 -23.42
C MET A 16 -5.02 21.48 -22.55
N GLN A 17 -4.72 22.76 -22.71
CA GLN A 17 -3.84 23.48 -21.79
C GLN A 17 -4.62 23.59 -20.48
N LEU A 18 -4.31 22.71 -19.53
CA LEU A 18 -4.73 22.90 -18.14
C LEU A 18 -4.35 24.32 -17.73
N PRO A 19 -5.23 25.07 -17.03
CA PRO A 19 -4.92 26.42 -16.60
C PRO A 19 -3.60 26.41 -15.85
N TYR A 20 -2.60 27.11 -16.41
CA TYR A 20 -1.29 27.27 -15.81
C TYR A 20 -1.50 28.00 -14.48
N PHE A 21 -1.31 27.29 -13.37
CA PHE A 21 -1.61 27.77 -12.03
C PHE A 21 -0.75 29.00 -11.68
N ALA A 22 -1.34 30.18 -11.81
CA ALA A 22 -0.87 31.35 -11.09
C ALA A 22 -1.33 31.23 -9.63
N GLY A 23 -0.60 30.46 -8.80
CA GLY A 23 -0.84 30.50 -7.34
C GLY A 23 -0.62 29.21 -6.54
N VAL A 24 -0.28 28.07 -7.15
CA VAL A 24 0.11 26.88 -6.39
C VAL A 24 1.63 26.79 -6.42
N SER A 25 2.27 26.97 -5.27
CA SER A 25 3.71 26.87 -5.15
C SER A 25 4.15 25.42 -5.30
N VAL A 26 5.29 25.21 -5.96
CA VAL A 26 5.94 23.89 -6.05
C VAL A 26 6.43 23.41 -4.67
N ASP A 27 6.41 24.31 -3.68
CA ASP A 27 6.82 24.11 -2.28
C ASP A 27 5.65 24.02 -1.29
N ASP A 28 4.39 23.99 -1.75
CA ASP A 28 3.25 23.95 -0.82
C ASP A 28 3.20 22.60 -0.09
N LYS A 29 3.68 22.62 1.15
CA LYS A 29 3.54 21.51 2.10
C LYS A 29 2.09 21.37 2.55
N PHE A 30 1.67 20.14 2.79
CA PHE A 30 0.40 19.82 3.44
C PHE A 30 0.38 20.43 4.84
N THR A 31 -0.54 21.35 5.07
CA THR A 31 -0.56 22.18 6.30
C THR A 31 -1.39 21.58 7.43
N ARG A 32 -2.04 20.45 7.17
CA ARG A 32 -2.80 19.68 8.14
C ARG A 32 -2.83 18.21 7.75
N PHE A 33 -3.12 17.35 8.71
CA PHE A 33 -3.39 15.94 8.46
C PHE A 33 -4.83 15.75 7.92
N PRO A 34 -5.11 14.72 7.09
CA PRO A 34 -6.45 14.52 6.52
C PRO A 34 -7.53 14.18 7.55
N VAL A 35 -7.17 13.70 8.73
CA VAL A 35 -8.10 13.43 9.83
C VAL A 35 -7.59 14.08 11.12
N ASP A 36 -8.45 14.18 12.13
CA ASP A 36 -8.03 14.64 13.46
C ASP A 36 -7.08 13.61 14.11
N LEU A 37 -5.81 13.99 14.25
CA LEU A 37 -4.79 13.14 14.87
C LEU A 37 -5.09 12.83 16.34
N ALA A 38 -5.67 13.75 17.11
CA ALA A 38 -6.02 13.48 18.50
C ALA A 38 -7.13 12.44 18.59
N ARG A 39 -8.09 12.48 17.67
CA ARG A 39 -9.15 11.47 17.58
C ARG A 39 -8.62 10.13 17.06
N LEU A 40 -7.80 10.13 16.02
CA LEU A 40 -7.21 8.94 15.42
C LEU A 40 -6.36 8.16 16.42
N PHE A 41 -5.54 8.88 17.19
CA PHE A 41 -4.71 8.31 18.23
C PHE A 41 -5.41 8.25 19.59
N TYR A 42 -6.72 8.52 19.68
CA TYR A 42 -7.50 8.49 20.94
C TYR A 42 -6.93 9.33 22.09
N ASP A 43 -6.14 10.36 21.78
CA ASP A 43 -5.60 11.32 22.75
C ASP A 43 -6.70 12.25 23.31
N ASP A 44 -7.86 12.30 22.63
CA ASP A 44 -9.08 12.98 23.07
C ASP A 44 -9.85 12.23 24.17
N ASP A 45 -9.56 10.94 24.38
CA ASP A 45 -10.20 10.08 25.38
C ASP A 45 -9.20 9.08 26.00
N PRO A 46 -8.43 9.51 27.02
CA PRO A 46 -7.38 8.69 27.62
C PRO A 46 -7.88 7.38 28.25
N ALA A 47 -9.14 7.35 28.71
CA ALA A 47 -9.73 6.15 29.31
C ALA A 47 -10.04 5.11 28.23
N TYR A 48 -10.66 5.55 27.13
CA TYR A 48 -10.87 4.69 25.98
C TYR A 48 -9.55 4.26 25.35
N TYR A 49 -8.59 5.16 25.18
CA TYR A 49 -7.25 4.86 24.66
C TYR A 49 -6.61 3.64 25.35
N ALA A 50 -6.63 3.62 26.69
CA ALA A 50 -6.08 2.52 27.46
C ALA A 50 -6.77 1.18 27.15
N SER A 51 -8.10 1.18 27.00
CA SER A 51 -8.87 -0.01 26.64
C SER A 51 -8.67 -0.43 25.17
N ALA A 52 -8.59 0.53 24.25
CA ALA A 52 -8.35 0.29 22.83
C ALA A 52 -7.00 -0.37 22.62
N LEU A 53 -5.94 0.15 23.27
CA LEU A 53 -4.61 -0.42 23.21
C LEU A 53 -4.54 -1.85 23.72
N LEU A 54 -5.29 -2.20 24.76
CA LEU A 54 -5.35 -3.58 25.27
C LEU A 54 -6.05 -4.52 24.28
N ASN A 55 -7.00 -3.99 23.50
CA ASN A 55 -7.77 -4.74 22.53
C ASN A 55 -7.19 -4.73 21.10
N LEU A 56 -6.12 -3.97 20.82
CA LEU A 56 -5.43 -3.98 19.53
C LEU A 56 -4.87 -5.38 19.21
N THR A 57 -5.54 -6.15 18.38
CA THR A 57 -4.97 -7.39 17.86
C THR A 57 -3.68 -7.11 17.08
N SER A 58 -2.80 -8.11 16.95
CA SER A 58 -1.62 -8.03 16.09
C SER A 58 -2.02 -7.53 14.69
N GLY A 59 -1.42 -6.42 14.26
CA GLY A 59 -1.70 -5.80 12.95
C GLY A 59 -2.74 -4.69 12.93
N THR A 60 -3.19 -4.18 14.09
CA THR A 60 -4.11 -3.04 14.18
C THR A 60 -3.38 -1.79 14.71
N MET A 61 -2.81 -0.99 13.81
CA MET A 61 -2.29 0.36 14.14
C MET A 61 -3.24 1.44 13.63
N PHE A 62 -3.29 2.59 14.32
CA PHE A 62 -4.13 3.73 13.90
C PHE A 62 -3.63 4.36 12.59
N ILE A 63 -2.31 4.48 12.43
CA ILE A 63 -1.65 4.69 11.14
C ILE A 63 -0.78 3.46 10.90
N SER A 64 -1.03 2.72 9.82
CA SER A 64 -0.13 1.68 9.35
C SER A 64 0.45 2.07 7.99
N PRO A 65 1.70 2.55 7.91
CA PRO A 65 2.43 2.52 6.66
C PRO A 65 2.48 1.05 6.22
N PHE A 66 1.94 0.74 5.05
CA PHE A 66 1.81 -0.66 4.65
C PHE A 66 3.19 -1.30 4.53
N SER A 67 3.48 -2.18 5.48
CA SER A 67 4.70 -2.95 5.49
C SER A 67 4.52 -4.09 4.49
N ARG A 68 4.77 -3.84 3.20
CA ARG A 68 4.86 -4.90 2.17
C ARG A 68 5.66 -6.09 2.67
N HIS A 69 6.74 -5.78 3.36
CA HIS A 69 7.54 -6.61 4.20
C HIS A 69 6.91 -7.83 4.90
N VAL A 70 5.68 -7.71 5.42
CA VAL A 70 5.00 -8.79 6.15
C VAL A 70 3.78 -9.33 5.38
N SER A 71 3.22 -8.54 4.45
CA SER A 71 2.11 -8.95 3.60
C SER A 71 2.57 -9.12 2.16
N GLY A 72 3.01 -10.35 1.84
CA GLY A 72 3.51 -10.70 0.50
C GLY A 72 2.45 -10.72 -0.60
N ALA A 73 1.19 -10.45 -0.26
CA ALA A 73 0.03 -10.70 -1.11
C ALA A 73 -0.72 -9.42 -1.54
N HIS A 74 -0.23 -8.24 -1.15
CA HIS A 74 -0.85 -6.96 -1.52
C HIS A 74 0.22 -5.87 -1.73
N PRO A 75 1.15 -6.06 -2.68
CA PRO A 75 2.18 -5.07 -2.93
C PRO A 75 1.60 -3.66 -3.17
N GLU A 76 0.45 -3.52 -3.80
CA GLU A 76 -0.23 -2.24 -4.02
C GLU A 76 -0.46 -1.38 -2.76
N GLY A 77 -0.27 -1.89 -1.53
CA GLY A 77 -0.34 -1.06 -0.32
C GLY A 77 0.90 -0.16 -0.08
N TYR A 78 2.02 -0.41 -0.74
CA TYR A 78 3.28 0.30 -0.47
C TYR A 78 3.19 1.82 -0.74
N GLY A 79 3.89 2.61 0.07
CA GLY A 79 3.85 4.07 -0.04
C GLY A 79 2.51 4.69 0.38
N LYS A 80 1.52 3.88 0.79
CA LYS A 80 0.27 4.34 1.41
C LYS A 80 0.32 4.24 2.94
N TRP A 81 -0.48 5.07 3.59
CA TRP A 81 -0.81 4.99 5.01
C TRP A 81 -2.25 4.51 5.17
N TYR A 82 -2.42 3.38 5.84
CA TYR A 82 -3.72 2.87 6.23
C TYR A 82 -4.13 3.57 7.52
N MET A 83 -5.17 4.39 7.46
CA MET A 83 -5.70 5.10 8.62
C MET A 83 -6.92 4.36 9.14
N ARG A 84 -6.76 3.71 10.29
CA ARG A 84 -7.79 2.87 10.88
C ARG A 84 -8.53 3.64 11.96
N SER A 85 -9.83 3.80 11.74
CA SER A 85 -10.71 4.45 12.71
C SER A 85 -11.20 3.47 13.79
N ASN A 86 -11.02 2.16 13.55
CA ASN A 86 -11.51 1.04 14.34
C ASN A 86 -13.03 1.13 14.53
N ASP A 87 -13.48 1.72 15.63
CA ASP A 87 -14.90 1.85 16.00
C ASP A 87 -15.41 3.31 16.05
N ARG A 88 -14.55 4.29 15.72
CA ARG A 88 -14.92 5.71 15.68
C ARG A 88 -15.08 6.19 14.25
N ALA A 89 -16.10 6.98 13.96
CA ALA A 89 -16.15 7.71 12.71
C ALA A 89 -15.16 8.88 12.76
N MET A 90 -14.51 9.16 11.63
CA MET A 90 -13.62 10.31 11.45
C MET A 90 -14.04 11.12 10.24
N GLU A 91 -14.10 12.44 10.37
CA GLU A 91 -14.23 13.34 9.23
C GLU A 91 -12.89 13.43 8.49
N VAL A 92 -12.95 13.46 7.16
CA VAL A 92 -11.80 13.54 6.27
C VAL A 92 -11.77 14.90 5.60
N TYR A 93 -10.63 15.56 5.70
CA TYR A 93 -10.37 16.91 5.24
C TYR A 93 -9.22 16.94 4.24
N LEU A 94 -9.28 17.84 3.26
CA LEU A 94 -8.16 18.05 2.35
C LEU A 94 -6.95 18.66 3.09
N PRO A 95 -5.75 18.09 2.95
CA PRO A 95 -4.57 18.58 3.66
C PRO A 95 -3.94 19.83 3.01
N ILE A 96 -4.35 20.14 1.78
CA ILE A 96 -3.90 21.26 0.96
C ILE A 96 -5.01 21.62 -0.05
N GLN A 97 -4.92 22.79 -0.68
CA GLN A 97 -5.76 23.11 -1.82
C GLN A 97 -5.50 22.12 -2.96
N ALA A 98 -6.55 21.59 -3.58
CA ALA A 98 -6.44 20.62 -4.66
C ALA A 98 -7.61 20.70 -5.63
N ILE A 99 -7.43 20.13 -6.83
CA ILE A 99 -8.48 19.97 -7.83
C ILE A 99 -9.03 18.56 -7.79
N LEU A 100 -10.35 18.43 -7.79
CA LEU A 100 -11.05 17.16 -7.99
C LEU A 100 -11.70 17.13 -9.37
N PHE A 101 -11.37 16.13 -10.18
CA PHE A 101 -11.97 15.90 -11.49
C PHE A 101 -13.04 14.81 -11.41
N SER A 102 -14.07 14.88 -12.27
CA SER A 102 -15.15 13.87 -12.32
C SER A 102 -14.63 12.46 -12.59
N ASN A 103 -13.66 12.32 -13.51
CA ASN A 103 -13.04 11.04 -13.85
C ASN A 103 -12.00 10.55 -12.83
N LYS A 104 -11.90 11.21 -11.68
CA LYS A 104 -11.00 10.86 -10.57
C LYS A 104 -11.75 10.44 -9.31
N ILE A 105 -13.05 10.17 -9.46
CA ILE A 105 -13.90 9.54 -8.46
C ILE A 105 -14.25 8.16 -9.03
N GLY A 106 -13.67 7.11 -8.46
CA GLY A 106 -13.89 5.71 -8.83
C GLY A 106 -14.52 4.93 -7.68
N LEU A 107 -15.08 3.78 -7.99
CA LEU A 107 -15.43 2.77 -7.00
C LEU A 107 -14.15 2.01 -6.63
N SER A 108 -13.83 1.87 -5.34
CA SER A 108 -12.64 1.12 -4.91
C SER A 108 -12.83 -0.38 -5.17
N ASP A 109 -13.99 -0.91 -4.80
CA ASP A 109 -14.45 -2.25 -5.12
C ASP A 109 -15.59 -2.20 -6.15
N ALA A 110 -15.62 -3.16 -7.08
CA ALA A 110 -16.57 -3.25 -8.21
C ALA A 110 -18.06 -3.48 -7.82
N THR A 111 -18.48 -2.97 -6.66
CA THR A 111 -19.87 -2.93 -6.20
C THR A 111 -20.56 -1.66 -6.73
N ALA A 112 -21.89 -1.71 -6.88
CA ALA A 112 -22.65 -0.55 -7.33
C ALA A 112 -22.50 0.62 -6.33
N GLU A 113 -22.53 1.86 -6.83
CA GLU A 113 -22.55 3.08 -6.00
C GLU A 113 -23.59 2.96 -4.88
N THR A 114 -23.13 2.68 -3.66
CA THR A 114 -23.98 2.53 -2.48
C THR A 114 -23.91 3.83 -1.69
N THR A 115 -25.07 4.34 -1.30
CA THR A 115 -25.17 5.55 -0.48
C THR A 115 -25.68 5.22 0.91
N VAL A 116 -25.04 5.78 1.95
CA VAL A 116 -25.52 5.75 3.33
C VAL A 116 -25.66 7.16 3.87
N THR A 117 -26.43 7.32 4.95
CA THR A 117 -26.58 8.61 5.64
C THR A 117 -25.86 8.54 7.00
N TYR A 118 -24.91 9.45 7.21
CA TYR A 118 -24.18 9.61 8.47
C TYR A 118 -24.31 11.05 8.96
N GLU A 119 -24.74 11.23 10.21
CA GLU A 119 -24.96 12.56 10.83
C GLU A 119 -25.75 13.57 9.97
N GLY A 120 -26.71 13.07 9.19
CA GLY A 120 -27.55 13.88 8.30
C GLY A 120 -26.93 14.18 6.93
N ASN A 121 -25.70 13.74 6.67
CA ASN A 121 -25.03 13.83 5.38
C ASN A 121 -25.14 12.51 4.62
N SER A 122 -25.48 12.57 3.34
CA SER A 122 -25.42 11.39 2.46
C SER A 122 -24.01 11.23 1.88
N VAL A 123 -23.49 10.01 1.94
CA VAL A 123 -22.14 9.67 1.48
C VAL A 123 -22.19 8.45 0.57
N TYR A 124 -21.37 8.47 -0.49
CA TYR A 124 -21.05 7.28 -1.26
C TYR A 124 -20.05 6.44 -0.49
N VAL A 125 -20.26 5.14 -0.47
CA VAL A 125 -19.46 4.20 0.28
C VAL A 125 -18.33 3.66 -0.59
N ASP A 126 -17.14 3.58 -0.01
CA ASP A 126 -16.01 2.82 -0.54
C ASP A 126 -15.50 3.31 -1.91
N LEU A 127 -15.16 4.60 -1.99
CA LEU A 127 -14.64 5.21 -3.21
C LEU A 127 -13.11 5.34 -3.21
N ASP A 128 -12.55 5.30 -4.42
CA ASP A 128 -11.19 5.76 -4.71
C ASP A 128 -11.27 7.20 -5.26
N VAL A 129 -10.71 8.17 -4.54
CA VAL A 129 -10.77 9.59 -4.91
C VAL A 129 -9.38 10.20 -5.04
N ASN A 130 -9.08 10.75 -6.21
CA ASN A 130 -7.80 11.36 -6.53
C ASN A 130 -7.91 12.88 -6.69
N PHE A 131 -7.13 13.61 -5.89
CA PHE A 131 -7.04 15.06 -5.88
C PHE A 131 -5.72 15.54 -6.46
N GLN A 132 -5.75 16.39 -7.47
CA GLN A 132 -4.56 17.00 -8.04
C GLN A 132 -4.11 18.18 -7.20
N VAL A 133 -2.93 18.10 -6.59
CA VAL A 133 -2.34 19.22 -5.84
C VAL A 133 -1.66 20.18 -6.81
N ASN A 134 -0.82 19.64 -7.70
CA ASN A 134 -0.15 20.41 -8.76
C ASN A 134 0.14 19.52 -9.98
N GLN A 135 0.95 19.99 -10.93
CA GLN A 135 1.27 19.22 -12.13
C GLN A 135 2.06 17.92 -11.87
N TYR A 136 2.66 17.77 -10.70
CA TYR A 136 3.48 16.62 -10.32
C TYR A 136 2.84 15.73 -9.26
N VAL A 137 2.11 16.34 -8.31
CA VAL A 137 1.65 15.71 -7.07
C VAL A 137 0.14 15.50 -7.07
N TRP A 138 -0.26 14.30 -6.69
CA TRP A 138 -1.64 13.88 -6.44
C TRP A 138 -1.76 13.30 -5.03
N ILE A 139 -2.90 13.54 -4.40
CA ILE A 139 -3.34 12.86 -3.18
C ILE A 139 -4.41 11.85 -3.58
N ASN A 140 -4.33 10.66 -3.03
CA ASN A 140 -5.31 9.61 -3.19
C ASN A 140 -5.89 9.25 -1.82
N PHE A 141 -7.22 9.19 -1.75
CA PHE A 141 -7.98 8.64 -0.64
C PHE A 141 -8.72 7.40 -1.17
N ASP A 142 -8.22 6.22 -0.83
CA ASP A 142 -8.84 4.93 -1.14
C ASP A 142 -9.76 4.51 0.00
N HIS A 143 -10.83 3.80 -0.30
CA HIS A 143 -11.85 3.38 0.68
C HIS A 143 -12.49 4.53 1.48
N ILE A 144 -12.59 5.74 0.90
CA ILE A 144 -13.25 6.88 1.57
C ILE A 144 -14.77 6.84 1.41
N GLU A 145 -15.52 7.20 2.46
CA GLU A 145 -16.94 7.54 2.33
C GLU A 145 -17.13 9.00 1.87
N LEU A 146 -17.17 9.21 0.55
CA LEU A 146 -17.21 10.53 -0.07
C LEU A 146 -18.59 11.22 0.09
N LEU A 147 -18.61 12.50 0.43
CA LEU A 147 -19.84 13.31 0.44
C LEU A 147 -20.53 13.33 -0.94
N VAL A 148 -21.81 12.96 -0.99
CA VAL A 148 -22.62 13.00 -2.22
C VAL A 148 -22.65 14.42 -2.82
N SER A 149 -22.71 15.44 -1.97
CA SER A 149 -22.68 16.85 -2.39
C SER A 149 -21.40 17.22 -3.13
N LEU A 150 -20.26 16.59 -2.81
CA LEU A 150 -19.00 16.87 -3.49
C LEU A 150 -19.00 16.28 -4.90
N LYS A 151 -19.43 15.01 -5.05
CA LYS A 151 -19.59 14.39 -6.38
C LYS A 151 -20.59 15.18 -7.23
N ALA A 152 -21.73 15.56 -6.66
CA ALA A 152 -22.74 16.37 -7.36
C ALA A 152 -22.18 17.73 -7.81
N ALA A 153 -21.37 18.40 -6.99
CA ALA A 153 -20.72 19.66 -7.36
C ALA A 153 -19.78 19.47 -8.56
N VAL A 154 -18.97 18.40 -8.55
CA VAL A 154 -18.07 18.05 -9.66
C VAL A 154 -18.84 17.71 -10.94
N ASP A 155 -19.87 16.86 -10.84
CA ASP A 155 -20.70 16.44 -11.98
C ASP A 155 -21.48 17.63 -12.59
N SER A 156 -21.82 18.63 -11.79
CA SER A 156 -22.51 19.85 -12.24
C SER A 156 -21.57 20.94 -12.77
N SER A 157 -20.26 20.77 -12.62
CA SER A 157 -19.28 21.74 -13.08
C SER A 157 -19.20 21.74 -14.61
N GLU A 158 -19.25 22.92 -15.24
CA GLU A 158 -19.12 23.08 -16.70
C GLU A 158 -17.79 22.54 -17.22
N ASP A 159 -16.73 22.65 -16.41
CA ASP A 159 -15.39 22.20 -16.77
C ASP A 159 -15.09 20.75 -16.35
N GLY A 160 -16.02 20.08 -15.64
CA GLY A 160 -15.84 18.72 -15.14
C GLY A 160 -14.85 18.58 -13.98
N TYR A 161 -14.53 19.69 -13.30
CA TYR A 161 -13.70 19.71 -12.09
C TYR A 161 -14.13 20.81 -11.12
N VAL A 162 -13.69 20.70 -9.87
CA VAL A 162 -13.81 21.76 -8.85
C VAL A 162 -12.46 21.98 -8.15
N ILE A 163 -12.21 23.23 -7.73
CA ILE A 163 -11.04 23.59 -6.94
C ILE A 163 -11.48 23.71 -5.48
N LEU A 164 -10.84 22.96 -4.59
CA LEU A 164 -11.21 22.85 -3.19
C LEU A 164 -10.09 23.42 -2.32
N PRO A 165 -10.39 24.37 -1.40
CA PRO A 165 -9.38 24.89 -0.49
C PRO A 165 -8.91 23.82 0.52
N ALA A 166 -7.72 24.04 1.07
CA ALA A 166 -7.22 23.25 2.19
C ALA A 166 -8.24 23.28 3.34
N GLY A 167 -8.48 22.12 3.97
CA GLY A 167 -9.44 21.98 5.06
C GLY A 167 -10.90 21.87 4.62
N THR A 168 -11.17 21.65 3.33
CA THR A 168 -12.51 21.24 2.88
C THR A 168 -12.82 19.85 3.43
N HIS A 169 -13.97 19.68 4.09
CA HIS A 169 -14.51 18.37 4.46
C HIS A 169 -14.96 17.64 3.20
N VAL A 170 -14.40 16.46 2.94
CA VAL A 170 -14.67 15.70 1.70
C VAL A 170 -15.41 14.39 1.94
N GLY A 171 -15.35 13.84 3.15
CA GLY A 171 -15.95 12.54 3.44
C GLY A 171 -15.62 12.05 4.83
N TYR A 172 -15.79 10.76 5.05
CA TYR A 172 -15.58 10.12 6.35
C TYR A 172 -14.72 8.88 6.20
N ILE A 173 -14.22 8.42 7.35
CA ILE A 173 -13.84 7.03 7.60
C ILE A 173 -14.89 6.52 8.59
N LEU A 174 -15.82 5.69 8.13
CA LEU A 174 -16.89 5.16 8.95
C LEU A 174 -16.48 3.86 9.65
N PRO A 175 -16.98 3.60 10.87
CA PRO A 175 -16.75 2.32 11.54
C PRO A 175 -17.24 1.13 10.71
N THR A 176 -16.61 -0.03 10.90
CA THR A 176 -16.96 -1.28 10.19
C THR A 176 -18.45 -1.67 10.27
N ASN A 177 -19.14 -1.34 11.38
CA ASN A 177 -20.56 -1.65 11.54
C ASN A 177 -21.50 -0.71 10.75
N TYR A 178 -21.01 0.39 10.21
CA TYR A 178 -21.76 1.28 9.32
C TYR A 178 -21.70 0.84 7.86
N ASN A 179 -20.75 -0.01 7.50
CA ASN A 179 -20.54 -0.40 6.12
C ASN A 179 -21.07 -1.83 5.84
N SER A 180 -22.06 -1.94 4.95
CA SER A 180 -22.56 -3.23 4.45
C SER A 180 -21.72 -3.84 3.33
N SER A 181 -20.78 -3.10 2.73
CA SER A 181 -19.88 -3.55 1.65
C SER A 181 -18.67 -4.32 2.16
N GLY A 182 -18.39 -4.29 3.46
CA GLY A 182 -17.24 -4.98 4.05
C GLY A 182 -15.96 -4.15 4.12
N SER A 183 -15.99 -2.84 3.82
CA SER A 183 -14.81 -1.99 4.07
C SER A 183 -14.51 -1.89 5.57
N THR A 184 -13.22 -1.84 5.89
CA THR A 184 -12.66 -2.24 7.18
C THR A 184 -12.56 -1.09 8.20
N GLY A 185 -13.37 -0.03 8.06
CA GLY A 185 -13.21 1.20 8.85
C GLY A 185 -11.80 1.78 8.73
N THR A 186 -11.28 1.68 7.51
CA THR A 186 -9.92 2.04 7.13
C THR A 186 -9.99 2.82 5.82
N MET A 187 -9.23 3.91 5.75
CA MET A 187 -9.00 4.66 4.52
C MET A 187 -7.51 4.60 4.19
N ASP A 188 -7.17 4.39 2.92
CA ASP A 188 -5.78 4.46 2.49
C ASP A 188 -5.48 5.89 2.05
N PHE A 189 -4.39 6.44 2.57
CA PHE A 189 -3.88 7.74 2.18
C PHE A 189 -2.55 7.60 1.47
N GLN A 190 -2.51 8.11 0.25
CA GLN A 190 -1.37 7.95 -0.62
C GLN A 190 -1.02 9.27 -1.30
N VAL A 191 0.27 9.48 -1.51
CA VAL A 191 0.79 10.56 -2.35
C VAL A 191 1.42 9.94 -3.59
N THR A 192 1.08 10.47 -4.77
CA THR A 192 1.76 10.14 -6.01
C THR A 192 2.50 11.38 -6.50
N ASP A 193 3.80 11.25 -6.76
CA ASP A 193 4.66 12.32 -7.27
C ASP A 193 5.42 11.82 -8.50
N SER A 194 5.09 12.39 -9.65
CA SER A 194 5.73 12.03 -10.93
C SER A 194 7.21 12.36 -11.05
N ARG A 195 7.79 13.06 -10.07
CA ARG A 195 9.24 13.33 -9.98
C ARG A 195 10.01 12.25 -9.23
N VAL A 196 9.30 11.35 -8.55
CA VAL A 196 9.88 10.27 -7.75
C VAL A 196 9.90 8.98 -8.57
N ASN A 197 10.96 8.18 -8.39
CA ASN A 197 11.06 6.82 -8.91
C ASN A 197 11.52 5.89 -7.79
N GLN A 198 10.65 4.99 -7.39
CA GLN A 198 10.89 4.04 -6.31
C GLN A 198 11.66 2.78 -6.70
N GLY A 199 11.85 2.51 -7.99
CA GLY A 199 12.48 1.25 -8.40
C GLY A 199 11.68 0.05 -7.90
N VAL A 200 10.35 0.11 -8.03
CA VAL A 200 9.46 -1.06 -7.86
C VAL A 200 9.46 -1.89 -9.15
N ALA A 201 9.49 -1.23 -10.31
CA ALA A 201 9.49 -1.82 -11.64
C ALA A 201 10.55 -1.18 -12.56
N GLY A 202 10.97 -1.92 -13.60
CA GLY A 202 11.94 -1.44 -14.59
C GLY A 202 11.44 -0.28 -15.43
N ASP A 203 10.16 -0.29 -15.82
CA ASP A 203 9.52 0.85 -16.50
C ASP A 203 9.36 2.06 -15.54
N PRO A 204 10.07 3.18 -15.75
CA PRO A 204 9.92 4.39 -14.92
C PRO A 204 8.52 5.01 -14.98
N SER A 205 7.72 4.64 -15.99
CA SER A 205 6.33 5.09 -16.15
C SER A 205 5.33 4.29 -15.31
N TYR A 206 5.72 3.13 -14.80
CA TYR A 206 4.88 2.28 -13.96
C TYR A 206 4.37 3.08 -12.75
N HIS A 207 3.06 3.08 -12.53
CA HIS A 207 2.42 3.98 -11.58
C HIS A 207 2.95 3.83 -10.14
N MET A 208 3.31 2.61 -9.73
CA MET A 208 3.85 2.31 -8.40
C MET A 208 5.26 2.88 -8.19
N ASN A 209 6.00 3.16 -9.27
CA ASN A 209 7.29 3.87 -9.17
C ASN A 209 7.10 5.33 -8.71
N ARG A 210 5.90 5.91 -8.83
CA ARG A 210 5.63 7.31 -8.48
C ARG A 210 4.98 7.48 -7.10
N TRP A 211 4.64 6.37 -6.44
CA TRP A 211 4.06 6.43 -5.10
C TRP A 211 5.13 6.89 -4.13
N SER A 212 4.82 7.91 -3.33
CA SER A 212 5.77 8.58 -2.45
C SER A 212 5.28 8.52 -1.02
N TYR A 213 6.20 8.46 -0.05
CA TYR A 213 5.79 8.53 1.34
C TYR A 213 5.05 9.82 1.63
N PRO A 214 3.96 9.75 2.40
CA PRO A 214 3.23 10.96 2.72
C PRO A 214 3.98 11.92 3.65
N LEU A 215 4.79 11.41 4.61
CA LEU A 215 5.40 12.24 5.67
C LEU A 215 6.15 13.47 5.14
N PRO A 216 7.06 13.37 4.14
CA PRO A 216 7.82 14.53 3.66
C PRO A 216 6.97 15.60 2.96
N TYR A 217 5.72 15.31 2.59
CA TYR A 217 4.82 16.30 1.98
C TYR A 217 4.16 17.21 3.00
N PHE A 218 4.14 16.83 4.28
CA PHE A 218 3.60 17.67 5.35
C PHE A 218 4.55 18.79 5.76
N SER A 219 4.00 19.86 6.35
CA SER A 219 4.82 20.91 6.96
C SER A 219 5.55 20.36 8.18
N ASP A 220 6.68 20.96 8.57
CA ASP A 220 7.49 20.50 9.70
C ASP A 220 6.68 20.39 10.99
N ALA A 221 5.73 21.31 11.21
CA ALA A 221 4.84 21.28 12.36
C ALA A 221 3.93 20.04 12.36
N VAL A 222 3.35 19.69 11.20
CA VAL A 222 2.48 18.52 11.07
C VAL A 222 3.29 17.23 11.11
N GLN A 223 4.47 17.19 10.48
CA GLN A 223 5.40 16.07 10.60
C GLN A 223 5.77 15.81 12.07
N SER A 224 6.07 16.87 12.83
CA SER A 224 6.39 16.76 14.25
C SER A 224 5.22 16.21 15.08
N ASP A 225 3.98 16.60 14.80
CA ASP A 225 2.80 16.10 15.52
C ASP A 225 2.55 14.61 15.21
N ILE A 226 2.58 14.23 13.92
CA ILE A 226 2.44 12.84 13.48
C ILE A 226 3.50 11.94 14.13
N THR A 227 4.78 12.33 14.01
CA THR A 227 5.90 11.54 14.54
C THR A 227 5.86 11.40 16.06
N THR A 228 5.46 12.47 16.78
CA THR A 228 5.33 12.42 18.26
C THR A 228 4.26 11.43 18.70
N ARG A 229 3.05 11.48 18.10
CA ARG A 229 1.95 10.57 18.46
C ARG A 229 2.25 9.14 18.05
N TYR A 230 2.85 8.96 16.87
CA TYR A 230 3.27 7.65 16.39
C TYR A 230 4.33 7.03 17.31
N ALA A 231 5.33 7.80 17.75
CA ALA A 231 6.34 7.35 18.70
C ALA A 231 5.73 6.98 20.07
N ALA A 232 4.72 7.72 20.54
CA ALA A 232 4.01 7.39 21.77
C ALA A 232 3.24 6.07 21.67
N LEU A 233 2.54 5.83 20.55
CA LEU A 233 1.89 4.55 20.25
C LEU A 233 2.93 3.43 20.21
N TYR A 234 4.02 3.63 19.48
CA TYR A 234 5.11 2.69 19.32
C TYR A 234 5.69 2.25 20.67
N ASN A 235 6.06 3.20 21.54
CA ASN A 235 6.62 2.91 22.86
C ASN A 235 5.65 2.11 23.74
N ARG A 236 4.34 2.31 23.59
CA ARG A 236 3.33 1.56 24.34
C ARG A 236 3.13 0.16 23.78
N LEU A 237 3.10 -0.01 22.46
CA LEU A 237 3.08 -1.33 21.83
C LEU A 237 4.30 -2.16 22.26
N ALA A 238 5.47 -1.54 22.33
CA ALA A 238 6.69 -2.18 22.85
C ALA A 238 6.52 -2.72 24.28
N VAL A 239 5.98 -1.90 25.20
CA VAL A 239 5.70 -2.30 26.59
C VAL A 239 4.67 -3.42 26.68
N LEU A 240 3.72 -3.48 25.74
CA LEU A 240 2.70 -4.52 25.68
C LEU A 240 3.16 -5.79 24.94
N GLY A 241 4.43 -5.86 24.50
CA GLY A 241 4.95 -6.98 23.71
C GLY A 241 4.26 -7.12 22.35
N ARG A 242 3.77 -6.01 21.78
CA ARG A 242 3.06 -5.95 20.49
C ARG A 242 3.90 -5.31 19.40
N SER A 243 3.60 -5.68 18.16
CA SER A 243 4.41 -5.32 17.00
C SER A 243 3.79 -4.19 16.19
N PRO A 244 4.42 -3.01 16.13
CA PRO A 244 4.21 -2.06 15.06
C PRO A 244 4.94 -2.55 13.80
N GLU A 245 4.25 -2.45 12.68
CA GLU A 245 4.60 -3.16 11.45
C GLU A 245 5.65 -2.43 10.60
N SER A 246 5.97 -1.15 10.86
CA SER A 246 6.92 -0.37 10.05
C SER A 246 7.31 0.96 10.71
N LYS A 247 8.33 1.63 10.18
CA LYS A 247 8.58 3.07 10.40
C LYS A 247 7.64 3.90 9.52
N LEU A 248 7.31 5.13 9.94
CA LEU A 248 6.53 6.08 9.13
C LEU A 248 7.21 6.43 7.80
N ASP A 249 8.54 6.32 7.75
CA ASP A 249 9.46 6.73 6.70
C ASP A 249 10.44 5.59 6.33
N SER A 250 9.92 4.40 6.04
CA SER A 250 10.74 3.29 5.52
C SER A 250 11.48 3.69 4.23
N PRO A 251 12.61 3.09 3.83
CA PRO A 251 13.09 3.22 2.46
C PRO A 251 12.22 2.52 1.43
N LEU A 252 12.31 3.01 0.19
CA LEU A 252 11.39 2.72 -0.90
C LEU A 252 11.83 1.53 -1.77
N ASP A 253 13.11 1.18 -1.79
CA ASP A 253 13.57 0.12 -2.70
C ASP A 253 13.40 -1.27 -2.08
N ILE A 254 12.23 -1.86 -2.31
CA ILE A 254 11.87 -3.22 -1.85
C ILE A 254 12.64 -4.33 -2.57
N ASN A 255 13.35 -4.01 -3.66
CA ASN A 255 14.03 -5.00 -4.49
C ASN A 255 15.50 -5.08 -4.09
N ILE A 256 15.87 -6.16 -3.40
CA ILE A 256 17.27 -6.44 -3.05
C ILE A 256 18.01 -6.94 -4.29
N VAL A 257 19.00 -6.17 -4.74
CA VAL A 257 19.88 -6.53 -5.87
C VAL A 257 20.60 -7.85 -5.56
N ASN A 258 20.76 -8.72 -6.57
CA ASN A 258 21.48 -10.00 -6.50
C ASN A 258 20.91 -10.94 -5.43
N SER A 259 19.58 -11.08 -5.40
CA SER A 259 18.88 -11.82 -4.38
C SER A 259 17.51 -12.33 -4.86
N PRO A 260 16.96 -13.43 -4.32
CA PRO A 260 15.56 -13.81 -4.53
C PRO A 260 14.56 -12.91 -3.77
N TRP A 261 15.02 -11.94 -2.97
CA TRP A 261 14.14 -11.12 -2.13
C TRP A 261 13.63 -9.87 -2.88
N GLY A 262 12.32 -9.60 -2.77
CA GLY A 262 11.67 -8.43 -3.34
C GLY A 262 10.33 -8.76 -3.97
N VAL A 263 9.93 -7.98 -4.98
CA VAL A 263 8.66 -8.19 -5.70
C VAL A 263 8.92 -8.87 -7.03
N TRP A 264 8.12 -9.90 -7.28
CA TRP A 264 8.27 -10.77 -8.44
C TRP A 264 6.93 -10.89 -9.18
N TYR A 265 7.01 -10.79 -10.49
CA TYR A 265 5.89 -10.85 -11.42
C TYR A 265 5.96 -12.15 -12.21
N TYR A 266 4.83 -12.84 -12.33
CA TYR A 266 4.77 -14.10 -13.06
C TYR A 266 5.20 -13.94 -14.51
N LYS A 267 6.10 -14.83 -14.96
CA LYS A 267 6.62 -14.86 -16.34
C LYS A 267 6.07 -16.05 -17.12
N SER A 268 6.16 -17.25 -16.53
CA SER A 268 5.80 -18.49 -17.21
C SER A 268 5.64 -19.66 -16.25
N GLY A 269 4.89 -20.68 -16.66
CA GLY A 269 4.65 -21.88 -15.86
C GLY A 269 3.24 -22.41 -16.08
N ASP A 270 2.81 -23.24 -15.15
CA ASP A 270 1.47 -23.84 -15.14
C ASP A 270 0.55 -22.99 -14.26
N LEU A 271 0.36 -21.70 -14.58
CA LEU A 271 -0.72 -20.88 -14.02
C LEU A 271 -1.59 -20.39 -15.17
N THR A 272 -2.91 -20.63 -15.09
CA THR A 272 -3.87 -20.13 -16.07
C THR A 272 -4.36 -18.75 -15.64
N ALA A 273 -3.91 -17.73 -16.37
CA ALA A 273 -4.34 -16.37 -16.17
C ALA A 273 -5.80 -16.18 -16.64
N THR A 274 -6.65 -15.62 -15.79
CA THR A 274 -7.95 -15.08 -16.19
C THR A 274 -7.91 -13.58 -15.95
N ASP A 275 -7.67 -12.83 -17.02
CA ASP A 275 -7.90 -11.39 -17.21
C ASP A 275 -7.94 -10.53 -15.93
N ASP A 276 -6.76 -10.09 -15.47
CA ASP A 276 -6.58 -8.69 -15.04
C ASP A 276 -5.09 -8.35 -14.86
N TYR A 277 -4.74 -7.14 -15.30
CA TYR A 277 -3.39 -6.57 -15.34
C TYR A 277 -2.74 -6.35 -13.96
N TYR A 278 -3.47 -6.63 -12.87
CA TYR A 278 -3.10 -6.31 -11.48
C TYR A 278 -2.79 -7.53 -10.61
N LEU A 279 -2.81 -8.77 -11.13
CA LEU A 279 -2.95 -9.94 -10.24
C LEU A 279 -2.02 -11.13 -10.56
N TYR A 280 -0.71 -10.90 -10.61
CA TYR A 280 0.26 -11.99 -10.48
C TYR A 280 1.46 -11.62 -9.61
N PHE A 281 1.18 -11.01 -8.47
CA PHE A 281 2.20 -10.76 -7.49
C PHE A 281 2.54 -12.06 -6.77
N LEU A 282 3.77 -12.49 -6.98
CA LEU A 282 4.46 -13.30 -6.01
C LEU A 282 5.36 -12.36 -5.22
N GLY A 283 4.96 -12.05 -4.00
CA GLY A 283 5.85 -11.39 -3.07
C GLY A 283 6.70 -12.45 -2.38
N ILE A 284 7.97 -12.64 -2.79
CA ILE A 284 8.96 -13.23 -1.87
C ILE A 284 9.47 -12.09 -1.01
N ILE A 285 8.64 -11.65 -0.06
CA ILE A 285 8.91 -10.44 0.69
C ILE A 285 9.65 -10.76 1.98
N ALA A 286 10.93 -10.40 2.01
CA ALA A 286 11.73 -10.41 3.22
C ALA A 286 11.70 -9.04 3.90
N PHE A 287 10.81 -8.85 4.88
CA PHE A 287 11.04 -7.78 5.85
C PHE A 287 12.36 -7.94 6.58
N LEU A 288 12.68 -9.20 6.94
CA LEU A 288 13.78 -9.52 7.82
C LEU A 288 15.16 -9.25 7.22
N LYS A 289 15.22 -8.98 5.91
CA LYS A 289 16.46 -8.64 5.20
C LYS A 289 16.65 -7.14 5.01
N HIS A 290 15.68 -6.32 5.41
CA HIS A 290 15.74 -4.87 5.49
C HIS A 290 15.58 -4.40 6.95
N PRO A 291 16.48 -4.78 7.88
CA PRO A 291 16.38 -4.40 9.29
C PRO A 291 16.32 -2.87 9.49
N GLU A 292 16.89 -2.09 8.57
CA GLU A 292 16.83 -0.62 8.53
C GLU A 292 15.42 -0.06 8.31
N GLU A 293 14.53 -0.85 7.69
CA GLU A 293 13.12 -0.53 7.38
C GLU A 293 12.18 -0.95 8.51
N THR A 294 12.67 -1.89 9.33
CA THR A 294 11.99 -2.41 10.51
C THR A 294 12.41 -1.63 11.76
N ASN A 295 11.66 -1.76 12.86
CA ASN A 295 12.23 -1.47 14.16
C ASN A 295 12.38 -2.78 14.97
N ALA A 296 13.64 -3.21 15.10
CA ALA A 296 14.02 -4.45 15.74
C ALA A 296 13.60 -4.54 17.22
N GLU A 297 13.37 -3.42 17.89
CA GLU A 297 12.94 -3.39 19.30
C GLU A 297 11.49 -3.81 19.50
N THR A 298 10.67 -3.77 18.44
CA THR A 298 9.23 -4.08 18.53
C THR A 298 8.74 -5.00 17.44
N PHE A 299 9.55 -5.36 16.45
CA PHE A 299 9.10 -6.32 15.45
C PHE A 299 9.07 -7.73 16.06
N LEU A 300 7.90 -8.13 16.54
CA LEU A 300 7.63 -9.41 17.21
C LEU A 300 6.59 -10.19 16.39
N TYR A 301 7.01 -10.87 15.34
CA TYR A 301 6.14 -11.83 14.65
C TYR A 301 6.75 -13.23 14.78
N ASP A 302 6.24 -14.01 15.73
CA ASP A 302 6.47 -15.46 15.80
C ASP A 302 5.18 -16.20 15.40
N PRO A 303 5.04 -16.66 14.15
CA PRO A 303 3.89 -17.46 13.73
C PRO A 303 3.81 -18.81 14.49
N ARG A 304 4.87 -19.21 15.20
CA ARG A 304 5.07 -20.48 15.93
C ARG A 304 4.70 -20.41 17.39
N ASN A 305 4.39 -19.23 17.92
CA ASN A 305 4.12 -19.06 19.34
C ASN A 305 3.10 -17.95 19.59
N THR A 306 1.82 -18.32 19.67
CA THR A 306 0.72 -17.38 20.00
C THR A 306 0.62 -17.07 21.49
N THR A 307 1.51 -17.63 22.32
CA THR A 307 1.39 -17.62 23.79
C THR A 307 2.57 -17.00 24.54
N GLN A 308 3.66 -16.65 23.85
CA GLN A 308 4.80 -16.00 24.49
C GLN A 308 5.18 -14.70 23.78
N GLU A 309 5.57 -13.75 24.62
CA GLU A 309 6.40 -12.62 24.24
C GLU A 309 7.70 -13.11 23.57
N VAL A 310 7.93 -12.60 22.36
CA VAL A 310 9.24 -12.20 21.82
C VAL A 310 10.23 -13.32 21.47
N ALA A 311 10.31 -13.63 20.17
CA ALA A 311 11.54 -13.56 19.36
C ALA A 311 11.20 -13.84 17.90
N ILE A 312 11.87 -13.16 16.95
CA ILE A 312 11.89 -13.65 15.57
C ILE A 312 12.38 -15.11 15.61
N PRO A 313 11.60 -16.06 15.11
CA PRO A 313 12.02 -17.44 14.97
C PRO A 313 13.46 -17.62 14.51
N SER A 314 14.29 -18.32 15.30
CA SER A 314 15.59 -18.78 14.81
C SER A 314 15.41 -19.53 13.47
N GLY A 315 16.08 -19.04 12.43
CA GLY A 315 16.05 -19.60 11.07
C GLY A 315 14.94 -19.06 10.15
N LEU A 316 14.12 -18.10 10.58
CA LEU A 316 13.17 -17.42 9.68
C LEU A 316 13.93 -16.48 8.75
N GLU A 317 13.79 -16.72 7.46
CA GLU A 317 14.46 -15.99 6.39
C GLU A 317 13.61 -14.81 5.88
N GLY A 318 12.29 -14.94 5.95
CA GLY A 318 11.35 -13.91 5.50
C GLY A 318 9.92 -14.44 5.37
N PHE A 319 9.12 -13.76 4.55
CA PHE A 319 7.75 -14.13 4.25
C PHE A 319 7.56 -14.35 2.75
N PHE A 320 6.57 -15.14 2.43
CA PHE A 320 6.14 -15.47 1.08
C PHE A 320 4.66 -15.18 0.99
N GLY A 321 4.22 -14.36 0.04
CA GLY A 321 2.79 -14.13 -0.18
C GLY A 321 2.40 -14.32 -1.63
N TYR A 322 1.13 -14.69 -1.78
CA TYR A 322 0.46 -14.89 -3.06
C TYR A 322 -0.81 -14.05 -3.05
N SER A 323 -0.91 -13.09 -3.98
CA SER A 323 -2.05 -12.16 -4.04
C SER A 323 -3.32 -12.85 -4.50
N SER A 324 -3.33 -13.38 -5.72
CA SER A 324 -4.54 -13.81 -6.42
C SER A 324 -4.21 -14.50 -7.75
N GLY A 325 -5.20 -15.18 -8.33
CA GLY A 325 -5.11 -15.88 -9.62
C GLY A 325 -5.63 -17.32 -9.55
N THR A 326 -6.02 -17.88 -10.70
CA THR A 326 -6.45 -19.29 -10.79
C THR A 326 -5.23 -20.21 -10.74
N ILE A 327 -5.02 -20.81 -9.58
CA ILE A 327 -3.97 -21.82 -9.38
C ILE A 327 -4.44 -23.20 -9.85
N PRO A 328 -3.57 -24.00 -10.47
CA PRO A 328 -3.88 -25.40 -10.70
C PRO A 328 -4.15 -26.12 -9.38
N ALA A 329 -4.91 -27.22 -9.47
CA ALA A 329 -5.25 -28.04 -8.30
C ALA A 329 -4.03 -28.45 -7.46
N LYS A 330 -2.87 -28.71 -8.09
CA LYS A 330 -1.61 -29.06 -7.39
C LYS A 330 -1.08 -27.94 -6.46
N TYR A 331 -1.46 -26.70 -6.71
CA TYR A 331 -1.10 -25.53 -5.89
C TYR A 331 -2.29 -24.92 -5.15
N SER A 332 -3.43 -25.60 -5.08
CA SER A 332 -4.66 -25.15 -4.40
C SER A 332 -4.50 -24.73 -2.93
N PHE A 333 -3.39 -25.09 -2.28
CA PHE A 333 -3.07 -24.64 -0.94
C PHE A 333 -2.67 -23.15 -0.88
N LEU A 334 -2.24 -22.56 -2.01
CA LEU A 334 -1.95 -21.14 -2.15
C LEU A 334 -3.27 -20.36 -2.26
N THR A 335 -3.94 -20.16 -1.14
CA THR A 335 -5.13 -19.30 -1.10
C THR A 335 -4.72 -17.84 -1.35
N SER A 336 -5.61 -17.06 -1.99
CA SER A 336 -5.39 -15.62 -2.19
C SER A 336 -5.15 -14.89 -0.88
N HIS A 337 -4.43 -13.77 -0.95
CA HIS A 337 -4.14 -12.89 0.20
C HIS A 337 -3.53 -13.61 1.41
N THR A 338 -2.70 -14.63 1.16
CA THR A 338 -2.11 -15.45 2.22
C THR A 338 -0.61 -15.23 2.31
N THR A 339 -0.13 -14.92 3.51
CA THR A 339 1.29 -14.88 3.86
C THR A 339 1.74 -16.21 4.48
N TRP A 340 2.92 -16.66 4.10
CA TRP A 340 3.61 -17.85 4.62
C TRP A 340 4.98 -17.45 5.16
N SER A 341 5.36 -18.00 6.31
CA SER A 341 6.68 -17.80 6.91
C SER A 341 7.70 -18.75 6.33
N VAL A 342 8.91 -18.28 6.00
CA VAL A 342 9.90 -19.00 5.17
C VAL A 342 11.15 -19.37 5.96
N PHE A 343 11.51 -20.66 5.99
CA PHE A 343 12.70 -21.18 6.68
C PHE A 343 13.59 -21.97 5.73
N LEU A 344 14.87 -21.63 5.60
CA LEU A 344 15.79 -22.39 4.74
C LEU A 344 16.09 -23.75 5.39
N VAL A 345 15.75 -24.84 4.69
CA VAL A 345 16.02 -26.21 5.18
C VAL A 345 17.18 -26.89 4.47
N SER A 346 17.48 -26.48 3.23
CA SER A 346 18.66 -26.95 2.49
C SER A 346 19.02 -25.99 1.36
N GLY A 347 20.29 -25.97 0.95
CA GLY A 347 20.80 -25.11 -0.12
C GLY A 347 21.53 -23.87 0.38
N ASN A 348 21.48 -22.79 -0.39
CA ASN A 348 22.12 -21.50 -0.10
C ASN A 348 21.20 -20.34 -0.52
N ALA A 349 21.74 -19.12 -0.61
CA ALA A 349 20.97 -17.93 -0.96
C ALA A 349 20.43 -17.91 -2.40
N ASP A 350 21.04 -18.67 -3.32
CA ASP A 350 20.71 -18.66 -4.74
C ASP A 350 19.85 -19.85 -5.15
N ALA A 351 19.98 -20.99 -4.47
CA ALA A 351 19.15 -22.16 -4.75
C ALA A 351 19.02 -23.05 -3.52
N GLY A 352 17.83 -23.59 -3.32
CA GLY A 352 17.57 -24.43 -2.17
C GLY A 352 16.12 -24.86 -2.03
N VAL A 353 15.81 -25.33 -0.83
CA VAL A 353 14.47 -25.68 -0.40
C VAL A 353 14.18 -24.90 0.87
N TYR A 354 13.10 -24.13 0.82
CA TYR A 354 12.48 -23.52 1.98
C TYR A 354 11.36 -24.44 2.50
N GLN A 355 11.14 -24.42 3.81
CA GLN A 355 9.89 -24.84 4.41
C GLN A 355 9.05 -23.60 4.67
N ILE A 356 7.79 -23.61 4.21
CA ILE A 356 6.86 -22.50 4.34
C ILE A 356 5.69 -22.86 5.25
N TYR A 357 5.22 -21.91 6.06
CA TYR A 357 4.15 -22.11 7.05
C TYR A 357 3.07 -21.02 7.00
N LYS A 358 1.79 -21.39 6.88
CA LYS A 358 0.65 -20.44 6.91
C LYS A 358 0.21 -20.11 8.35
N ASP A 359 0.10 -21.13 9.18
CA ASP A 359 -0.44 -21.08 10.55
C ASP A 359 0.25 -22.11 11.46
N MET A 360 1.47 -22.50 11.09
CA MET A 360 2.31 -23.50 11.75
C MET A 360 1.76 -24.94 11.81
N THR A 361 0.53 -25.15 11.39
CA THR A 361 -0.06 -26.48 11.21
C THR A 361 -0.03 -26.91 9.75
N ASN A 362 -0.11 -25.94 8.84
CA ASN A 362 -0.04 -26.14 7.41
C ASN A 362 1.35 -25.75 6.90
N SER A 363 2.20 -26.75 6.68
CA SER A 363 3.52 -26.56 6.06
C SER A 363 3.59 -27.13 4.65
N ARG A 364 4.41 -26.51 3.81
CA ARG A 364 4.81 -26.98 2.47
C ARG A 364 6.31 -26.77 2.29
N TYR A 365 6.86 -27.37 1.25
CA TYR A 365 8.24 -27.15 0.85
C TYR A 365 8.24 -26.37 -0.46
N MET A 366 9.03 -25.31 -0.51
CA MET A 366 9.20 -24.44 -1.66
C MET A 366 10.63 -24.56 -2.14
N LYS A 367 10.82 -25.25 -3.27
CA LYS A 367 12.11 -25.27 -3.94
C LYS A 367 12.27 -23.99 -4.74
N PHE A 368 13.44 -23.38 -4.68
CA PHE A 368 13.74 -22.16 -5.43
C PHE A 368 15.10 -22.20 -6.11
N ALA A 369 15.21 -21.44 -7.19
CA ALA A 369 16.49 -21.09 -7.82
C ALA A 369 16.41 -19.67 -8.38
N PHE A 370 17.31 -18.81 -7.92
CA PHE A 370 17.57 -17.47 -8.39
C PHE A 370 18.56 -17.52 -9.56
N VAL A 371 18.29 -16.73 -10.59
CA VAL A 371 19.16 -16.58 -11.76
C VAL A 371 19.38 -15.09 -11.99
N GLU A 372 20.61 -14.64 -11.72
CA GLU A 372 21.09 -13.32 -12.10
C GLU A 372 21.34 -13.32 -13.61
N ASN A 373 20.60 -12.51 -14.37
CA ASN A 373 20.68 -12.50 -15.83
C ASN A 373 21.57 -11.36 -16.38
N ASP A 374 21.76 -10.25 -15.65
CA ASP A 374 22.71 -9.19 -15.99
C ASP A 374 23.17 -8.44 -14.73
N SER A 375 24.49 -8.35 -14.50
CA SER A 375 25.09 -7.67 -13.35
C SER A 375 24.86 -6.14 -13.28
N SER A 376 24.28 -5.54 -14.33
CA SER A 376 24.06 -4.10 -14.43
C SER A 376 22.64 -3.65 -14.14
N ASP A 377 21.64 -4.54 -14.16
CA ASP A 377 20.28 -4.19 -13.76
C ASP A 377 19.48 -5.39 -13.24
N LYS A 378 18.78 -5.20 -12.10
CA LYS A 378 18.03 -6.23 -11.39
C LYS A 378 16.76 -6.70 -12.14
N TRP A 379 16.31 -5.94 -13.15
CA TRP A 379 15.01 -6.18 -13.79
C TRP A 379 14.91 -7.48 -14.58
N ASP A 380 16.03 -7.97 -15.08
CA ASP A 380 16.11 -9.22 -15.83
C ASP A 380 16.29 -10.45 -14.95
N ASP A 381 16.52 -10.28 -13.65
CA ASP A 381 16.62 -11.38 -12.70
C ASP A 381 15.39 -12.27 -12.75
N GLU A 382 15.60 -13.57 -12.57
CA GLU A 382 14.53 -14.56 -12.47
C GLU A 382 14.59 -15.34 -11.17
N VAL A 383 13.41 -15.73 -10.68
CA VAL A 383 13.28 -16.76 -9.66
C VAL A 383 12.36 -17.86 -10.16
N LYS A 384 12.83 -19.10 -10.03
CA LYS A 384 12.06 -20.31 -10.30
C LYS A 384 11.60 -20.90 -8.99
N ILE A 385 10.33 -21.26 -8.90
CA ILE A 385 9.71 -21.79 -7.70
C ILE A 385 8.89 -23.03 -8.03
N GLU A 386 9.00 -24.05 -7.18
CA GLU A 386 8.13 -25.23 -7.25
C GLU A 386 7.78 -25.70 -5.84
N PHE A 387 6.51 -26.04 -5.63
CA PHE A 387 6.00 -26.41 -4.32
C PHE A 387 5.76 -27.91 -4.18
N PHE A 388 6.02 -28.43 -2.99
CA PHE A 388 5.99 -29.84 -2.66
C PHE A 388 5.35 -30.08 -1.29
N THR A 389 4.87 -31.31 -1.08
CA THR A 389 4.29 -31.71 0.21
C THR A 389 5.34 -32.20 1.19
N THR A 390 6.46 -32.75 0.69
CA THR A 390 7.55 -33.29 1.51
C THR A 390 8.92 -32.74 1.09
N SER A 391 9.88 -32.77 2.02
CA SER A 391 11.27 -32.35 1.76
C SER A 391 11.98 -33.26 0.76
N SER A 392 11.65 -34.56 0.76
CA SER A 392 12.20 -35.54 -0.18
C SER A 392 11.80 -35.25 -1.62
N GLU A 393 10.55 -34.83 -1.85
CA GLU A 393 10.09 -34.43 -3.18
C GLU A 393 10.82 -33.17 -3.66
N ALA A 394 10.99 -32.19 -2.77
CA ALA A 394 11.64 -30.92 -3.08
C ALA A 394 13.15 -31.03 -3.38
N SER A 395 13.78 -32.15 -3.01
CA SER A 395 15.22 -32.38 -3.22
C SER A 395 15.57 -32.85 -4.65
N GLY A 396 14.57 -33.24 -5.46
CA GLY A 396 14.76 -33.69 -6.85
C GLY A 396 15.03 -32.54 -7.83
N ALA A 397 15.09 -32.80 -9.14
CA ALA A 397 15.17 -31.75 -10.16
C ALA A 397 13.82 -30.99 -10.28
N PHE A 398 13.86 -29.74 -10.76
CA PHE A 398 12.62 -29.02 -11.10
C PHE A 398 11.86 -29.79 -12.19
N GLN A 399 10.55 -29.94 -12.05
CA GLN A 399 9.71 -30.60 -13.05
C GLN A 399 8.91 -29.58 -13.84
N THR A 400 8.09 -28.78 -13.14
CA THR A 400 7.22 -27.76 -13.72
C THR A 400 7.31 -26.46 -12.92
N PRO A 401 8.48 -25.79 -12.89
CA PRO A 401 8.65 -24.59 -12.10
C PRO A 401 7.76 -23.45 -12.60
N LEU A 402 7.31 -22.65 -11.65
CA LEU A 402 6.79 -21.31 -11.89
C LEU A 402 7.98 -20.35 -11.97
N THR A 403 8.10 -19.61 -13.06
CA THR A 403 9.14 -18.61 -13.26
C THR A 403 8.57 -17.22 -13.06
N TYR A 404 9.30 -16.39 -12.32
CA TYR A 404 8.98 -15.00 -12.08
C TYR A 404 10.17 -14.12 -12.40
N LYS A 405 9.91 -12.83 -12.62
CA LYS A 405 10.91 -11.79 -12.90
C LYS A 405 10.56 -10.48 -12.19
N ARG A 406 11.49 -9.53 -12.09
CA ARG A 406 11.25 -8.29 -11.33
C ARG A 406 10.44 -7.22 -12.05
N ASP A 407 10.37 -7.27 -13.38
CA ASP A 407 9.64 -6.28 -14.17
C ASP A 407 8.23 -6.77 -14.58
N PRO A 408 7.15 -6.00 -14.34
CA PRO A 408 5.81 -6.29 -14.86
C PRO A 408 5.65 -6.14 -16.39
N SER A 409 6.52 -5.42 -17.10
CA SER A 409 6.24 -4.87 -18.43
C SER A 409 6.49 -5.80 -19.64
N SER A 410 6.28 -7.11 -19.52
CA SER A 410 6.84 -8.10 -20.47
C SER A 410 5.93 -9.28 -20.72
#